data_AF-A0A1G1TEG0-F1
#
_entry.id   AF-A0A1G1TEG0-F1
#
_cell.length_a   1.000
_cell.length_b   1.000
_cell.length_c   1.000
_cell.angle_alpha   90.00
_cell.angle_beta   90.00
_cell.angle_gamma   90.00
#
_symmetry.space_group_name_H-M   'P 1'
#
loop_
_entity.id
_entity.type
_entity.pdbx_description
1 polymer ?
#
loop_
_entity_poly.entity_id
_entity_poly.type
_entity_poly.pdbx_seq_one_letter_code
_entity_poly.pdbx_strand_id
1 'polypeptide(L)' 'MWEGSNMETPYMAELLSYSSQEPELADFADWLRHCEGTEKFVAFAARFVSIGQQLKVAEGYETRRVLLEEQRALEAGF' A
#
# COMPACT_ATOMS: atom_id res chain seq x y z
N MET A 1 22.71 -2.05 -9.74
CA MET A 1 21.83 -3.22 -9.67
C MET A 1 20.47 -2.68 -9.23
N TRP A 2 19.45 -2.77 -10.08
CA TRP A 2 18.13 -2.20 -9.80
C TRP A 2 17.32 -3.28 -9.07
N GLU A 3 17.15 -3.15 -7.75
CA GLU A 3 16.25 -3.99 -6.96
C GLU A 3 14.83 -3.45 -7.11
N GLY A 4 14.28 -3.59 -8.31
CA GLY A 4 12.85 -3.42 -8.51
C GLY A 4 12.13 -4.61 -7.91
N SER A 5 11.24 -4.37 -6.95
CA SER A 5 10.24 -5.36 -6.58
C SER A 5 9.39 -5.64 -7.82
N ASN A 6 9.68 -6.74 -8.54
CA ASN A 6 8.88 -7.17 -9.69
C ASN A 6 7.46 -7.60 -9.30
N MET A 7 7.08 -7.49 -8.02
CA MET A 7 5.76 -7.81 -7.49
C MET A 7 4.64 -6.98 -8.13
N GLU A 8 4.95 -5.82 -8.70
CA GLU A 8 3.94 -5.01 -9.40
C GLU A 8 3.57 -5.54 -10.79
N THR A 9 4.31 -6.52 -11.32
CA THR A 9 3.99 -7.10 -12.64
C THR A 9 2.82 -8.09 -12.54
N PRO A 10 1.81 -8.01 -13.43
CA PRO A 10 0.66 -8.94 -13.40
C PRO A 10 1.06 -10.42 -13.44
N TYR A 11 2.16 -10.73 -14.12
CA TYR A 11 2.74 -12.06 -14.20
C TYR A 11 3.17 -12.63 -12.83
N MET A 12 3.63 -11.78 -11.90
CA MET A 12 3.95 -12.26 -10.54
C MET A 12 2.70 -12.70 -9.78
N ALA A 13 1.54 -12.08 -10.03
CA ALA A 13 0.28 -12.50 -9.42
C ALA A 13 -0.19 -13.87 -9.94
N GLU A 14 0.13 -14.22 -11.19
CA GLU A 14 -0.17 -15.54 -11.77
C GLU A 14 0.72 -16.66 -11.19
N LEU A 15 1.94 -16.32 -10.76
CA LEU A 15 2.88 -17.26 -10.14
C LEU A 15 2.61 -17.50 -8.66
N LEU A 16 1.96 -16.55 -7.99
CA LEU A 16 1.57 -16.68 -6.59
C LEU A 16 0.20 -17.35 -6.54
N SER A 17 0.17 -18.66 -6.29
CA SER A 17 -1.05 -19.47 -6.15
C SER A 17 -1.89 -19.15 -4.91
N TYR A 18 -1.71 -17.96 -4.32
CA TYR A 18 -2.35 -17.55 -3.08
C TYR A 18 -3.87 -17.53 -3.25
N SER A 19 -4.57 -18.30 -2.42
CA SER A 19 -6.02 -18.22 -2.30
C SER A 19 -6.39 -17.86 -0.87
N SER A 20 -7.06 -16.72 -0.70
CA SER A 20 -7.65 -16.34 0.59
C SER A 20 -8.79 -17.27 1.04
N GLN A 21 -9.09 -18.32 0.28
CA GLN A 21 -10.06 -19.36 0.60
C GLN A 21 -9.41 -20.64 1.14
N GLU A 22 -8.08 -20.68 1.28
CA GLU A 22 -7.40 -21.78 1.97
C GLU A 22 -7.88 -21.86 3.42
N PRO A 23 -8.38 -23.01 3.90
CA PRO A 23 -8.98 -23.12 5.23
C PRO A 23 -8.03 -22.70 6.37
N GLU A 24 -6.74 -22.96 6.20
CA GLU A 24 -5.67 -22.61 7.14
C GLU A 24 -5.37 -21.11 7.23
N LEU A 25 -5.89 -20.30 6.29
CA LEU A 25 -5.73 -18.86 6.25
C LEU A 25 -7.03 -18.10 6.55
N ALA A 26 -8.14 -18.80 6.78
CA ALA A 26 -9.46 -18.19 6.94
C ALA A 26 -9.50 -17.12 8.04
N ASP A 27 -8.94 -17.42 9.21
CA ASP A 27 -8.92 -16.50 10.36
C ASP A 27 -8.13 -15.22 10.03
N PHE A 28 -6.99 -15.35 9.35
CA PHE A 28 -6.19 -14.21 8.92
C PHE A 28 -6.91 -13.40 7.83
N ALA A 29 -7.53 -14.07 6.86
CA ALA A 29 -8.26 -13.43 5.78
C ALA A 29 -9.46 -12.63 6.32
N ASP A 30 -10.19 -13.17 7.30
CA ASP A 30 -11.31 -12.48 7.93
C ASP A 30 -10.84 -11.30 8.79
N TRP A 31 -9.75 -11.47 9.57
CA TRP A 31 -9.12 -10.37 10.28
C TRP A 31 -8.68 -9.25 9.34
N LEU A 32 -8.06 -9.60 8.21
CA LEU A 32 -7.58 -8.63 7.23
C LEU A 32 -8.75 -7.86 6.61
N ARG A 33 -9.82 -8.54 6.17
CA ARG A 33 -11.03 -7.87 5.65
C ARG A 33 -11.64 -6.93 6.67
N HIS A 34 -11.66 -7.31 7.94
CA HIS A 34 -12.15 -6.43 9.01
C HIS A 34 -11.25 -5.20 9.18
N CYS A 35 -9.93 -5.40 9.21
CA CYS A 35 -8.93 -4.33 9.29
C CYS A 35 -9.08 -3.34 8.12
N GLU A 36 -9.16 -3.85 6.90
CA GLU A 36 -9.34 -3.08 5.66
C GLU A 36 -10.65 -2.28 5.65
N GLY A 37 -11.71 -2.80 6.29
CA GLY A 37 -12.99 -2.14 6.42
C GLY A 37 -13.07 -1.06 7.51
N THR A 38 -12.04 -0.93 8.35
CA THR A 38 -12.03 0.12 9.39
C THR A 38 -11.89 1.51 8.79
N GLU A 39 -12.58 2.49 9.37
CA GLU A 39 -12.44 3.90 8.94
C GLU A 39 -10.99 4.38 9.00
N LYS A 40 -10.23 3.91 10.01
CA LYS A 40 -8.80 4.20 10.16
C LYS A 40 -8.01 3.73 8.93
N PHE A 41 -8.19 2.48 8.51
CA PHE A 41 -7.49 1.93 7.34
C PHE A 41 -7.94 2.60 6.05
N VAL A 42 -9.25 2.80 5.86
CA VAL A 42 -9.78 3.47 4.66
C VAL A 42 -9.22 4.87 4.52
N ALA A 43 -9.19 5.66 5.60
CA ALA A 43 -8.63 7.01 5.59
C ALA A 43 -7.10 6.99 5.33
N PHE A 44 -6.38 6.07 5.97
CA PHE A 44 -4.95 5.87 5.74
C PHE A 44 -4.66 5.55 4.28
N ALA A 45 -5.30 4.52 3.72
CA ALA A 45 -5.10 4.06 2.36
C ALA A 45 -5.43 5.17 1.33
N ALA A 46 -6.54 5.88 1.52
CA ALA A 46 -6.93 6.98 0.64
C ALA A 46 -5.88 8.10 0.64
N ARG A 47 -5.35 8.48 1.81
CA ARG A 47 -4.32 9.51 1.91
C ARG A 47 -2.99 9.05 1.33
N PHE A 48 -2.59 7.82 1.62
CA PHE A 48 -1.35 7.23 1.12
C PHE A 48 -1.33 7.16 -0.42
N VAL A 49 -2.42 6.67 -1.03
CA VAL A 49 -2.56 6.62 -2.49
C VAL A 49 -2.53 8.02 -3.10
N SER A 50 -3.19 9.00 -2.47
CA SER A 50 -3.18 10.39 -2.93
C SER A 50 -1.78 11.00 -2.92
N ILE A 51 -1.00 10.80 -1.85
CA ILE A 51 0.39 11.28 -1.77
C ILE A 51 1.24 10.60 -2.86
N GLY A 52 1.08 9.29 -3.06
CA GLY A 52 1.78 8.56 -4.12
C GLY A 52 1.47 9.09 -5.53
N GLN A 53 0.20 9.43 -5.81
CA GLN A 53 -0.19 10.06 -7.07
C GLN A 53 0.45 11.45 -7.24
N GLN A 54 0.46 12.27 -6.19
CA GLN A 54 1.10 13.58 -6.21
C GLN A 54 2.62 13.47 -6.43
N LEU A 55 3.29 12.51 -5.78
CA LEU A 55 4.72 12.26 -5.95
C LEU A 55 5.12 11.85 -7.37
N LYS A 56 4.21 11.26 -8.16
CA LYS A 56 4.47 10.90 -9.56
C LYS A 56 4.54 12.13 -10.48
N VAL A 57 3.82 13.21 -10.13
CA VAL A 57 3.72 14.42 -10.95
C VAL A 57 4.38 15.64 -10.31
N ALA A 58 4.88 15.53 -9.07
CA ALA A 58 5.49 16.63 -8.35
C ALA A 58 6.78 17.11 -9.02
N GLU A 59 6.77 18.37 -9.45
CA GLU A 59 7.96 19.08 -9.92
C GLU A 59 8.59 19.86 -8.76
N GLY A 60 9.92 19.84 -8.69
CA GLY A 60 10.67 20.57 -7.68
C GLY A 60 10.97 19.75 -6.42
N TYR A 61 12.19 19.96 -5.92
CA TYR A 61 12.72 19.23 -4.77
C TYR A 61 11.90 19.44 -3.50
N GLU A 62 11.52 20.68 -3.18
CA GLU A 62 10.82 20.98 -1.92
C GLU A 62 9.41 20.39 -1.85
N THR A 63 8.63 20.49 -2.93
CA THR A 63 7.30 19.86 -3.01
C THR A 63 7.41 18.36 -2.81
N ARG A 64 8.38 17.72 -3.45
CA ARG A 64 8.63 16.30 -3.31
C ARG A 64 9.07 15.94 -1.88
N ARG A 65 9.92 16.75 -1.25
CA ARG A 65 10.37 16.54 0.14
C ARG A 65 9.19 16.58 1.11
N VAL A 66 8.32 17.58 1.01
CA VAL A 66 7.15 17.72 1.88
C VAL A 66 6.21 16.52 1.75
N LEU A 67 5.93 16.07 0.52
CA LEU A 67 5.10 14.89 0.28
C LEU A 67 5.70 13.61 0.89
N LEU A 68 7.02 13.44 0.82
CA LEU A 68 7.72 12.31 1.45
C LEU A 68 7.68 12.37 2.99
N GLU A 69 7.80 13.57 3.57
CA GLU A 69 7.65 13.76 5.02
C GLU A 69 6.23 13.45 5.49
N GLU A 70 5.23 13.89 4.72
CA GLU A 70 3.84 13.58 5.00
C GLU A 70 3.56 12.08 4.91
N GLN A 71 4.09 11.40 3.89
CA GLN A 71 3.97 9.95 3.75
C GLN A 71 4.54 9.22 4.98
N ARG A 72 5.74 9.60 5.42
CA ARG A 72 6.39 9.00 6.60
C ARG A 72 5.59 9.25 7.89
N ALA A 73 5.04 10.45 8.06
CA ALA A 73 4.22 10.78 9.22
C ALA A 73 2.92 9.97 9.22
N LEU A 74 2.31 9.78 8.05
CA LEU A 74 1.13 8.95 7.88
C LEU A 74 1.41 7.48 8.23
N GLU A 75 2.52 6.91 7.75
CA GLU A 75 2.97 5.55 8.07
C GLU A 75 3.27 5.37 9.57
N ALA A 76 3.91 6.36 10.21
CA ALA A 76 4.23 6.29 11.63
C ALA A 76 2.99 6.41 12.55
N GLY A 77 1.90 7.00 12.05
CA GLY A 77 0.65 7.19 12.80
C GLY A 77 -0.38 6.07 12.64
N PHE A 78 -0.14 5.13 11.73
CA PHE A 78 -1.01 3.98 11.51
C PHE A 78 -0.71 2.85 12.49
#